data_AF-A0A6S7JAD8-F1
#
_entry.id   AF-A0A6S7JAD8-F1
#
_cell.length_a   1.000
_cell.length_b   1.000
_cell.length_c   1.000
_cell.angle_alpha   90.00
_cell.angle_beta   90.00
_cell.angle_gamma   90.00
#
_symmetry.space_group_name_H-M   'P 1'
#
loop_
_entity.id
_entity.type
_entity.pdbx_description
1 polymer ?
#
loop_
_entity_poly.entity_id
_entity_poly.type
_entity_poly.pdbx_seq_one_letter_code
_entity_poly.pdbx_strand_id
1 'polypeptide(L)'
;MVMAENSVRILQFDPATGKFKVVTKENSDNFAGVDSSTPGLCLAADVKVSHEKEKLSLIKTVESWWRGKTRKEEVAFETLRLSCKSDTYQEGHRYGGVIIYLYKAKSESEWKSDWRTCNNTHCKTGYIVIQDTDSENVKKWIGKEPGKVHGAVYRNAFGESVNDADVVGEGFAFRSNFEIVSRTLNNANDQFHDENETMNKPSAHCVRKIVTEYWKDGGSSYIGHTFKVKDLLWDFKD
;
A
#
# COMPACT_ATOMS: atom_id res chain seq x y z
N MET A 1 23.94 -31.48 6.10
CA MET A 1 23.55 -30.14 5.58
C MET A 1 22.05 -30.19 5.35
N VAL A 2 21.26 -29.72 6.32
CA VAL A 2 19.79 -29.81 6.29
C VAL A 2 19.27 -28.54 5.63
N MET A 3 18.71 -28.67 4.43
CA MET A 3 17.94 -27.61 3.79
C MET A 3 16.61 -27.53 4.53
N ALA A 4 16.37 -26.43 5.24
CA ALA A 4 15.08 -26.17 5.88
C ALA A 4 14.06 -25.80 4.81
N GLU A 5 13.00 -26.61 4.68
CA GLU A 5 11.88 -26.34 3.79
C GLU A 5 11.02 -25.20 4.36
N ASN A 6 11.03 -24.05 3.69
CA ASN A 6 10.10 -22.96 3.94
C ASN A 6 8.71 -23.37 3.45
N SER A 7 7.86 -23.89 4.35
CA SER A 7 6.44 -24.11 4.04
C SER A 7 5.60 -22.91 4.49
N VAL A 8 5.07 -22.17 3.52
CA VAL A 8 4.05 -21.13 3.76
C VAL A 8 2.69 -21.82 3.93
N ARG A 9 2.01 -21.56 5.04
CA ARG A 9 0.67 -22.10 5.34
C ARG A 9 -0.37 -20.99 5.22
N ILE A 10 -1.30 -21.14 4.30
CA ILE A 10 -2.42 -20.21 4.15
C ILE A 10 -3.54 -20.64 5.11
N LEU A 11 -4.01 -19.69 5.92
CA LEU A 11 -5.15 -19.87 6.80
C LEU A 11 -6.40 -19.28 6.14
N GLN A 12 -7.47 -20.07 6.06
CA GLN A 12 -8.80 -19.62 5.63
C GLN A 12 -9.71 -19.54 6.85
N PHE A 13 -10.35 -18.39 7.05
CA PHE A 13 -11.32 -18.16 8.11
C PHE A 13 -12.70 -18.69 7.69
N ASP A 14 -13.32 -19.50 8.56
CA ASP A 14 -14.69 -19.96 8.41
C ASP A 14 -15.62 -19.12 9.31
N PRO A 15 -16.44 -18.23 8.74
CA PRO A 15 -17.31 -17.35 9.52
C PRO A 15 -18.47 -18.09 10.20
N ALA A 16 -18.82 -19.31 9.77
CA ALA A 16 -19.86 -20.10 10.43
C ALA A 16 -19.36 -20.70 11.75
N THR A 17 -18.06 -20.97 11.86
CA THR A 17 -17.48 -21.65 13.02
C THR A 17 -16.54 -20.76 13.84
N GLY A 18 -16.18 -19.58 13.33
CA GLY A 18 -15.25 -18.66 13.98
C GLY A 18 -13.82 -19.19 14.08
N LYS A 19 -13.44 -20.15 13.23
CA LYS A 19 -12.15 -20.85 13.29
C LYS A 19 -11.35 -20.67 12.01
N PHE A 20 -10.03 -20.71 12.15
CA PHE A 20 -9.10 -20.77 11.02
C PHE A 20 -8.78 -22.21 10.65
N LYS A 21 -8.82 -22.53 9.36
CA LYS A 21 -8.38 -23.79 8.79
C LYS A 21 -7.12 -23.58 7.97
N VAL A 22 -6.11 -24.43 8.18
CA VAL A 22 -4.95 -24.49 7.28
C VAL A 22 -5.40 -25.09 5.95
N VAL A 23 -5.25 -24.31 4.88
CA VAL A 23 -5.50 -24.76 3.52
C VAL A 23 -4.15 -24.95 2.84
N THR A 24 -3.63 -26.17 2.88
CA THR A 24 -2.57 -26.59 1.96
C THR A 24 -3.22 -26.94 0.63
N LYS A 25 -2.77 -26.33 -0.47
CA LYS A 25 -3.20 -26.75 -1.82
C LYS A 25 -2.01 -27.33 -2.56
N GLU A 26 -2.04 -28.65 -2.73
CA GLU A 26 -1.30 -29.34 -3.79
C GLU A 26 -2.02 -29.13 -5.13
N ASN A 27 -1.21 -28.82 -6.14
CA ASN A 27 -1.43 -28.86 -7.58
C ASN A 27 -2.60 -28.10 -8.24
N SER A 28 -2.16 -27.29 -9.21
CA SER A 28 -2.88 -26.75 -10.34
C SER A 28 -3.47 -27.86 -11.21
N ASP A 29 -4.71 -27.70 -11.68
CA ASP A 29 -5.05 -27.86 -13.10
C ASP A 29 -6.49 -27.39 -13.39
N ASN A 30 -6.67 -26.91 -14.62
CA ASN A 30 -7.90 -26.62 -15.35
C ASN A 30 -8.61 -25.28 -15.11
N PHE A 31 -8.31 -24.30 -15.96
CA PHE A 31 -9.33 -23.55 -16.70
C PHE A 31 -8.76 -23.12 -18.05
N ALA A 32 -9.29 -23.67 -19.13
CA ALA A 32 -8.93 -23.36 -20.51
C ALA A 32 -9.89 -22.31 -21.08
N GLY A 33 -9.34 -21.35 -21.83
CA GLY A 33 -10.05 -20.58 -22.84
C GLY A 33 -10.39 -19.14 -22.48
N VAL A 34 -9.41 -18.23 -22.56
CA VAL A 34 -9.64 -16.80 -22.90
C VAL A 34 -8.45 -16.29 -23.73
N ASP A 35 -8.77 -15.51 -24.75
CA ASP A 35 -7.95 -14.98 -25.82
C ASP A 35 -6.67 -14.23 -25.37
N SER A 36 -5.64 -14.30 -26.21
CA SER A 36 -4.22 -14.06 -25.94
C SER A 36 -3.71 -12.63 -26.18
N SER A 37 -4.61 -11.65 -26.33
CA SER A 37 -4.23 -10.30 -26.78
C SER A 37 -4.27 -9.19 -25.72
N THR A 38 -4.43 -9.51 -24.44
CA THR A 38 -4.52 -8.49 -23.36
C THR A 38 -3.34 -8.60 -22.39
N PRO A 39 -2.53 -7.55 -22.18
CA PRO A 39 -1.49 -7.58 -21.16
C PRO A 39 -2.11 -7.50 -19.76
N GLY A 40 -1.80 -8.49 -18.93
CA GLY A 40 -1.81 -8.42 -17.46
C GLY A 40 -3.12 -8.01 -16.80
N LEU A 41 -3.87 -8.99 -16.29
CA LEU A 41 -4.97 -8.78 -15.34
C LEU A 41 -4.49 -9.24 -13.95
N CYS A 42 -4.50 -8.34 -12.97
CA CYS A 42 -4.24 -8.59 -11.56
C CYS A 42 -5.56 -8.33 -10.83
N LEU A 43 -5.83 -9.10 -9.79
CA LEU A 43 -7.04 -9.00 -8.99
C LEU A 43 -6.61 -8.76 -7.54
N ALA A 44 -7.04 -7.61 -7.03
CA ALA A 44 -7.06 -7.19 -5.63
C ALA A 44 -5.75 -7.27 -4.81
N ALA A 45 -5.50 -6.21 -4.05
CA ALA A 45 -4.37 -6.17 -3.13
C ALA A 45 -4.86 -6.14 -1.69
N ASP A 46 -4.94 -7.32 -1.05
CA ASP A 46 -5.40 -7.45 0.33
C ASP A 46 -4.29 -7.12 1.34
N VAL A 47 -4.65 -6.43 2.42
CA VAL A 47 -3.80 -6.31 3.62
C VAL A 47 -4.41 -7.12 4.76
N LYS A 48 -3.57 -7.95 5.40
CA LYS A 48 -3.94 -8.81 6.53
C LYS A 48 -3.01 -8.58 7.70
N VAL A 49 -3.50 -8.85 8.91
CA VAL A 49 -2.70 -8.85 10.13
C VAL A 49 -2.17 -10.26 10.39
N SER A 50 -0.86 -10.40 10.56
CA SER A 50 -0.24 -11.66 11.00
C SER A 50 0.20 -11.56 12.46
N HIS A 51 -0.03 -12.66 13.19
CA HIS A 51 0.39 -12.85 14.57
C HIS A 51 1.33 -14.05 14.64
N GLU A 52 2.64 -13.82 14.62
CA GLU A 52 3.62 -14.89 14.73
C GLU A 52 4.53 -14.62 15.94
N LYS A 53 4.45 -15.44 16.99
CA LYS A 53 5.39 -15.46 18.14
C LYS A 53 5.96 -14.08 18.51
N GLU A 54 5.08 -13.16 18.94
CA GLU A 54 5.40 -11.77 19.35
C GLU A 54 5.65 -10.74 18.23
N LYS A 55 5.49 -11.13 16.96
CA LYS A 55 5.54 -10.24 15.81
C LYS A 55 4.14 -9.99 15.25
N LEU A 56 3.79 -8.72 15.20
CA LEU A 56 2.62 -8.18 14.53
C LEU A 56 3.08 -7.48 13.26
N SER A 57 2.64 -8.00 12.11
CA SER A 57 2.97 -7.46 10.79
C SER A 57 1.72 -7.28 9.96
N LEU A 58 1.80 -6.35 9.01
CA LEU A 58 0.85 -6.26 7.92
C LEU A 58 1.41 -7.06 6.75
N ILE A 59 0.55 -7.81 6.07
CA ILE A 59 0.91 -8.57 4.87
C ILE A 59 0.15 -7.95 3.71
N LYS A 60 0.84 -7.39 2.73
CA LYS A 60 0.25 -7.01 1.44
C LYS A 60 0.39 -8.19 0.48
N THR A 61 -0.72 -8.66 -0.07
CA THR A 61 -0.72 -9.63 -1.17
C THR A 61 -0.90 -8.89 -2.48
N VAL A 62 -0.08 -9.19 -3.48
CA VAL A 62 -0.25 -8.73 -4.86
C VAL A 62 -0.32 -9.94 -5.75
N GLU A 63 -1.43 -10.09 -6.44
CA GLU A 63 -1.57 -11.10 -7.49
C GLU A 63 -1.10 -10.51 -8.80
N SER A 64 -0.39 -11.28 -9.63
CA SER A 64 -0.04 -10.88 -10.99
C SER A 64 -0.15 -11.99 -12.01
N TRP A 65 -0.67 -11.67 -13.18
CA TRP A 65 -0.81 -12.62 -14.27
C TRP A 65 0.32 -12.45 -15.29
N TRP A 66 1.06 -13.54 -15.53
CA TRP A 66 2.14 -13.58 -16.50
C TRP A 66 2.14 -14.90 -17.26
N ARG A 67 2.00 -14.83 -18.59
CA ARG A 67 2.07 -15.99 -19.51
C ARG A 67 1.17 -17.16 -19.09
N GLY A 68 -0.10 -16.89 -18.78
CA GLY A 68 -1.06 -17.94 -18.40
C GLY A 68 -0.90 -18.47 -16.97
N LYS A 69 -0.06 -17.86 -16.13
CA LYS A 69 0.10 -18.23 -14.72
C LYS A 69 -0.16 -17.02 -13.82
N THR A 70 -0.95 -17.24 -12.77
CA THR A 70 -1.08 -16.28 -11.66
C THR A 70 0.06 -16.50 -10.67
N ARG A 71 0.81 -15.44 -10.39
CA ARG A 71 1.78 -15.36 -9.31
C ARG A 71 1.16 -14.58 -8.17
N LYS A 72 1.36 -15.03 -6.93
CA LYS A 72 1.00 -14.27 -5.74
C LYS A 72 2.29 -13.88 -5.04
N GLU A 73 2.44 -12.61 -4.78
CA GLU A 73 3.55 -12.06 -4.01
C GLU A 73 3.00 -11.52 -2.70
N GLU A 74 3.49 -12.06 -1.59
CA GLU A 74 3.14 -11.60 -0.26
C GLU A 74 4.33 -10.86 0.33
N VAL A 75 4.09 -9.63 0.79
CA VAL A 75 5.10 -8.83 1.46
C VAL A 75 4.62 -8.49 2.85
N ALA A 76 5.26 -9.11 3.83
CA ALA A 76 5.09 -8.80 5.23
C ALA A 76 5.99 -7.61 5.61
N PHE A 77 5.44 -6.68 6.39
CA PHE A 77 6.18 -5.55 6.91
C PHE A 77 5.78 -5.27 8.36
N GLU A 78 6.80 -4.99 9.17
CA GLU A 78 6.69 -4.76 10.61
C GLU A 78 6.80 -3.27 10.97
N THR A 79 7.06 -2.41 9.97
CA THR A 79 7.24 -0.97 10.17
C THR A 79 6.52 -0.14 9.12
N LEU A 80 6.11 1.06 9.53
CA LEU A 80 5.59 2.11 8.66
C LEU A 80 6.51 3.32 8.77
N ARG A 81 6.85 3.96 7.66
CA ARG A 81 7.73 5.12 7.64
C ARG A 81 6.99 6.33 7.12
N LEU A 82 6.79 7.34 7.96
CA LEU A 82 6.33 8.64 7.50
C LEU A 82 7.52 9.43 6.93
N SER A 83 7.37 9.88 5.68
CA SER A 83 8.41 10.57 4.94
C SER A 83 8.73 11.93 5.53
N CYS A 84 10.01 12.32 5.47
CA CYS A 84 10.44 13.70 5.71
C CYS A 84 10.01 14.67 4.59
N LYS A 85 9.46 14.17 3.48
CA LYS A 85 8.81 14.97 2.43
C LYS A 85 7.35 15.27 2.72
N SER A 86 6.85 14.82 3.87
CA SER A 86 5.51 15.16 4.30
C SER A 86 5.50 16.62 4.78
N ASP A 87 4.46 17.35 4.41
CA ASP A 87 4.28 18.72 4.86
C ASP A 87 3.87 18.74 6.34
N THR A 88 4.19 19.83 7.02
CA THR A 88 3.72 20.09 8.38
C THR A 88 2.21 20.36 8.37
N TYR A 89 1.50 19.86 9.39
CA TYR A 89 0.10 20.17 9.60
C TYR A 89 -0.12 21.66 9.91
N GLN A 90 -1.09 22.25 9.22
CA GLN A 90 -1.59 23.60 9.36
C GLN A 90 -3.11 23.52 9.46
N GLU A 91 -3.67 24.20 10.47
CA GLU A 91 -5.11 24.18 10.70
C GLU A 91 -5.86 24.82 9.52
N GLY A 92 -6.98 24.20 9.12
CA GLY A 92 -7.81 24.67 8.01
C GLY A 92 -7.35 24.25 6.61
N HIS A 93 -6.14 23.68 6.49
CA HIS A 93 -5.62 23.18 5.21
C HIS A 93 -6.13 21.76 4.90
N ARG A 94 -6.06 21.39 3.63
CA ARG A 94 -6.44 20.07 3.13
C ARG A 94 -5.22 19.27 2.73
N TYR A 95 -5.19 18.01 3.14
CA TYR A 95 -4.06 17.12 2.91
C TYR A 95 -4.50 15.87 2.16
N GLY A 96 -3.62 15.44 1.25
CA GLY A 96 -3.68 14.15 0.58
C GLY A 96 -2.50 13.32 1.06
N GLY A 97 -2.71 12.02 1.23
CA GLY A 97 -1.67 11.13 1.68
C GLY A 97 -1.72 9.79 0.95
N VAL A 98 -0.55 9.19 0.86
CA VAL A 98 -0.34 7.90 0.20
C VAL A 98 0.46 6.99 1.11
N ILE A 99 0.12 5.72 1.12
CA ILE A 99 0.98 4.65 1.63
C ILE A 99 1.37 3.75 0.46
N ILE A 100 2.66 3.43 0.35
CA ILE A 100 3.23 2.61 -0.73
C ILE A 100 3.78 1.32 -0.16
N TYR A 101 3.39 0.21 -0.78
CA TYR A 101 3.83 -1.13 -0.39
C TYR A 101 4.89 -1.66 -1.33
N LEU A 102 4.64 -1.57 -2.64
CA LEU A 102 5.49 -2.17 -3.66
C LEU A 102 5.67 -1.21 -4.82
N TYR A 103 6.83 -1.35 -5.45
CA TYR A 103 7.24 -0.58 -6.60
C TYR A 103 7.81 -1.52 -7.65
N LYS A 104 7.54 -1.24 -8.92
CA LYS A 104 8.19 -1.90 -10.04
C LYS A 104 8.40 -0.86 -11.13
N ALA A 105 9.66 -0.66 -11.53
CA ALA A 105 9.92 0.17 -12.70
C ALA A 105 9.38 -0.55 -13.94
N LYS A 106 8.85 0.17 -14.93
CA LYS A 106 8.28 -0.46 -16.14
C LYS A 106 9.27 -1.29 -16.95
N SER A 107 10.56 -1.01 -16.81
CA SER A 107 11.65 -1.80 -17.42
C SER A 107 11.97 -3.09 -16.66
N GLU A 108 11.34 -3.33 -15.50
CA GLU A 108 11.64 -4.42 -14.59
C GLU A 108 10.51 -5.44 -14.53
N SER A 109 10.88 -6.68 -14.27
CA SER A 109 9.95 -7.82 -14.20
C SER A 109 9.51 -8.19 -12.78
N GLU A 110 10.09 -7.56 -11.76
CA GLU A 110 9.95 -7.97 -10.36
C GLU A 110 9.54 -6.79 -9.48
N TRP A 111 8.65 -7.04 -8.53
CA TRP A 111 8.30 -6.06 -7.51
C TRP A 111 9.41 -5.90 -6.49
N LYS A 112 9.54 -4.68 -6.01
CA LYS A 112 10.53 -4.28 -5.01
C LYS A 112 9.83 -3.79 -3.74
N SER A 113 10.29 -4.32 -2.61
CA SER A 113 9.96 -3.85 -1.26
C SER A 113 10.99 -2.86 -0.70
N ASP A 114 12.09 -2.63 -1.42
CA ASP A 114 13.15 -1.64 -1.14
C ASP A 114 13.59 -1.04 -2.47
N TRP A 115 13.41 0.27 -2.66
CA TRP A 115 13.66 0.91 -3.95
C TRP A 115 14.08 2.38 -3.81
N ARG A 116 14.57 2.94 -4.93
CA ARG A 116 14.82 4.37 -5.07
C ARG A 116 13.98 4.92 -6.22
N THR A 117 13.34 6.04 -5.96
CA THR A 117 12.54 6.79 -6.95
C THR A 117 13.42 7.67 -7.82
N CYS A 118 12.86 8.28 -8.87
CA CYS A 118 13.63 9.07 -9.83
C CYS A 118 14.37 10.27 -9.21
N ASN A 119 13.83 10.85 -8.12
CA ASN A 119 14.49 11.92 -7.36
C ASN A 119 15.41 11.40 -6.23
N ASN A 120 15.81 10.12 -6.32
CA ASN A 120 16.69 9.44 -5.38
C ASN A 120 16.14 9.31 -3.96
N THR A 121 14.82 9.38 -3.77
CA THR A 121 14.21 9.08 -2.47
C THR A 121 14.25 7.58 -2.22
N HIS A 122 14.85 7.18 -1.10
CA HIS A 122 14.88 5.80 -0.65
C HIS A 122 13.55 5.44 0.04
N CYS A 123 12.89 4.42 -0.49
CA CYS A 123 11.61 3.95 -0.03
C CYS A 123 11.69 2.46 0.31
N LYS A 124 10.82 2.02 1.22
CA LYS A 124 10.59 0.62 1.55
C LYS A 124 9.10 0.37 1.69
N THR A 125 8.67 -0.89 1.71
CA THR A 125 7.26 -1.23 1.99
C THR A 125 6.77 -0.54 3.27
N GLY A 126 5.57 0.05 3.21
CA GLY A 126 4.99 0.82 4.31
C GLY A 126 5.42 2.29 4.32
N TYR A 127 5.82 2.86 3.18
CA TYR A 127 6.24 4.25 3.08
C TYR A 127 5.05 5.19 2.94
N ILE A 128 4.92 6.15 3.84
CA ILE A 128 3.81 7.10 3.91
C ILE A 128 4.31 8.50 3.55
N VAL A 129 3.53 9.24 2.76
CA VAL A 129 3.73 10.67 2.50
C VAL A 129 2.41 11.39 2.70
N ILE A 130 2.45 12.57 3.34
CA ILE A 130 1.29 13.46 3.52
C ILE A 130 1.65 14.84 3.02
N GLN A 131 0.92 15.40 2.07
CA GLN A 131 1.22 16.75 1.54
C GLN A 131 -0.01 17.64 1.52
N ASP A 132 0.24 18.94 1.68
CA ASP A 132 -0.74 20.00 1.61
C ASP A 132 -1.24 20.15 0.17
N THR A 133 -2.49 19.81 -0.04
CA THR A 133 -3.16 19.88 -1.35
C THR A 133 -3.63 21.27 -1.70
N ASP A 134 -3.61 22.21 -0.75
CA ASP A 134 -3.81 23.63 -1.00
C ASP A 134 -2.51 24.32 -1.48
N SER A 135 -1.35 23.66 -1.36
CA SER A 135 -0.06 24.15 -1.87
C SER A 135 0.03 24.07 -3.41
N GLU A 136 0.56 25.12 -4.03
CA GLU A 136 0.79 25.18 -5.49
C GLU A 136 1.75 24.08 -6.00
N ASN A 137 2.61 23.56 -5.12
CA ASN A 137 3.51 22.45 -5.46
C ASN A 137 2.74 21.17 -5.78
N VAL A 138 1.63 20.91 -5.09
CA VAL A 138 0.77 19.74 -5.31
C VAL A 138 -0.31 20.07 -6.33
N LYS A 139 -0.99 21.23 -6.20
CA LYS A 139 -2.11 21.65 -7.08
C LYS A 139 -1.79 21.56 -8.56
N LYS A 140 -0.58 21.94 -8.98
CA LYS A 140 -0.17 21.92 -10.40
C LYS A 140 -0.23 20.52 -11.04
N TRP A 141 -0.24 19.46 -10.23
CA TRP A 141 -0.33 18.06 -10.67
C TRP A 141 -1.73 17.47 -10.53
N ILE A 142 -2.64 18.10 -9.77
CA ILE A 142 -4.00 17.61 -9.55
C ILE A 142 -4.74 17.53 -10.90
N GLY A 143 -5.27 16.35 -11.20
CA GLY A 143 -5.97 16.06 -12.46
C GLY A 143 -5.06 15.75 -13.65
N LYS A 144 -3.73 15.86 -13.50
CA LYS A 144 -2.73 15.42 -14.49
C LYS A 144 -2.16 14.03 -14.19
N GLU A 145 -2.33 13.56 -12.96
CA GLU A 145 -1.87 12.26 -12.50
C GLU A 145 -3.04 11.31 -12.22
N PRO A 146 -2.85 9.98 -12.39
CA PRO A 146 -3.79 8.97 -11.91
C PRO A 146 -4.10 9.13 -10.41
N GLY A 147 -5.27 8.68 -9.95
CA GLY A 147 -5.68 8.91 -8.56
C GLY A 147 -5.90 10.39 -8.18
N LYS A 148 -5.83 11.32 -9.15
CA LYS A 148 -6.05 12.78 -9.03
C LYS A 148 -5.20 13.45 -7.96
N VAL A 149 -5.67 13.44 -6.71
CA VAL A 149 -4.99 14.03 -5.56
C VAL A 149 -3.82 13.16 -5.15
N HIS A 150 -4.00 11.84 -5.09
CA HIS A 150 -2.98 10.92 -4.60
C HIS A 150 -1.81 10.79 -5.56
N GLY A 151 -2.08 10.71 -6.87
CA GLY A 151 -1.00 10.76 -7.86
C GLY A 151 -0.28 12.10 -7.88
N ALA A 152 -0.97 13.22 -7.60
CA ALA A 152 -0.33 14.53 -7.46
C ALA A 152 0.64 14.56 -6.26
N VAL A 153 0.23 14.01 -5.11
CA VAL A 153 1.09 13.85 -3.92
C VAL A 153 2.29 12.96 -4.26
N TYR A 154 2.06 11.81 -4.89
CA TYR A 154 3.13 10.91 -5.32
C TYR A 154 4.12 11.61 -6.27
N ARG A 155 3.62 12.25 -7.33
CA ARG A 155 4.44 12.97 -8.32
C ARG A 155 5.28 14.06 -7.67
N ASN A 156 4.67 14.84 -6.77
CA ASN A 156 5.39 15.90 -6.07
C ASN A 156 6.46 15.35 -5.12
N ALA A 157 6.17 14.26 -4.40
CA ALA A 157 7.10 13.65 -3.46
C ALA A 157 8.29 12.95 -4.15
N PHE A 158 8.05 12.26 -5.26
CA PHE A 158 9.01 11.32 -5.86
C PHE A 158 9.57 11.77 -7.21
N GLY A 159 8.96 12.78 -7.84
CA GLY A 159 9.41 13.36 -9.10
C GLY A 159 9.03 12.54 -10.35
N GLU A 160 8.44 11.36 -10.18
CA GLU A 160 8.00 10.46 -11.25
C GLU A 160 6.47 10.35 -11.29
N SER A 161 5.90 10.05 -12.45
CA SER A 161 4.45 9.86 -12.60
C SER A 161 4.09 8.44 -12.16
N VAL A 162 2.90 8.27 -11.61
CA VAL A 162 2.30 6.94 -11.42
C VAL A 162 2.09 6.22 -12.76
N ASN A 163 2.09 6.94 -13.89
CA ASN A 163 2.08 6.33 -15.22
C ASN A 163 3.44 5.78 -15.63
N ASP A 164 4.55 6.25 -15.05
CA ASP A 164 5.90 5.84 -15.43
C ASP A 164 6.45 4.74 -14.50
N ALA A 165 5.88 4.64 -13.30
CA ALA A 165 6.20 3.63 -12.29
C ALA A 165 4.96 2.80 -11.97
N ASP A 166 5.07 1.47 -11.96
CA ASP A 166 4.02 0.64 -11.39
C ASP A 166 4.15 0.68 -9.87
N VAL A 167 3.14 1.21 -9.19
CA VAL A 167 3.13 1.38 -7.74
C VAL A 167 1.90 0.68 -7.18
N VAL A 168 2.09 -0.08 -6.11
CA VAL A 168 0.98 -0.61 -5.31
C VAL A 168 0.91 0.19 -4.03
N GLY A 169 -0.15 0.99 -3.90
CA GLY A 169 -0.40 1.77 -2.71
C GLY A 169 -1.88 2.03 -2.45
N GLU A 170 -2.14 2.70 -1.35
CA GLU A 170 -3.48 3.16 -0.94
C GLU A 170 -3.43 4.67 -0.68
N GLY A 171 -4.55 5.35 -0.93
CA GLY A 171 -4.71 6.79 -0.72
C GLY A 171 -5.60 7.11 0.48
N PHE A 172 -5.33 8.22 1.15
CA PHE A 172 -6.16 8.78 2.21
C PHE A 172 -6.18 10.30 2.14
N ALA A 173 -7.19 10.92 2.74
CA ALA A 173 -7.28 12.36 2.86
C ALA A 173 -7.39 12.79 4.33
N PHE A 174 -6.93 14.01 4.61
CA PHE A 174 -7.08 14.63 5.92
C PHE A 174 -7.47 16.10 5.76
N ARG A 175 -8.54 16.52 6.43
CA ARG A 175 -8.96 17.92 6.50
C ARG A 175 -9.10 18.30 7.97
N SER A 176 -10.33 18.24 8.49
CA SER A 176 -10.60 18.21 9.93
C SER A 176 -10.55 16.79 10.50
N ASN A 177 -10.87 15.80 9.66
CA ASN A 177 -10.94 14.38 10.00
C ASN A 177 -10.16 13.53 9.00
N PHE A 178 -9.81 12.31 9.42
CA PHE A 178 -9.18 11.31 8.58
C PHE A 178 -10.21 10.57 7.72
N GLU A 179 -10.01 10.57 6.41
CA GLU A 179 -10.92 10.03 5.39
C GLU A 179 -10.23 8.92 4.58
N ILE A 180 -10.87 7.75 4.51
CA ILE A 180 -10.32 6.54 3.86
C ILE A 180 -10.97 6.24 2.50
N VAL A 181 -12.08 6.90 2.18
CA VAL A 181 -12.76 6.79 0.88
C VAL A 181 -12.28 7.96 0.03
N SER A 182 -11.13 7.78 -0.63
CA SER A 182 -10.46 8.91 -1.29
C SER A 182 -10.00 8.62 -2.73
N ARG A 183 -10.53 7.56 -3.35
CA ARG A 183 -10.09 6.97 -4.63
C ARG A 183 -8.70 6.33 -4.51
N THR A 184 -8.43 5.36 -5.37
CA THR A 184 -7.17 4.62 -5.37
C THR A 184 -6.02 5.51 -5.86
N LEU A 185 -4.80 5.25 -5.35
CA LEU A 185 -3.57 5.83 -5.89
C LEU A 185 -3.28 5.28 -7.30
N ASN A 186 -3.60 4.02 -7.51
CA ASN A 186 -3.27 3.27 -8.72
C ASN A 186 -4.14 3.75 -9.90
N ASN A 187 -3.65 3.53 -11.12
CA ASN A 187 -4.29 3.96 -12.35
C ASN A 187 -5.58 3.17 -12.62
N ALA A 188 -6.62 3.85 -13.11
CA ALA A 188 -7.91 3.22 -13.41
C ALA A 188 -7.81 2.16 -14.54
N ASN A 189 -6.76 2.24 -15.35
CA ASN A 189 -6.46 1.28 -16.42
C ASN A 189 -5.29 0.35 -16.06
N ASP A 190 -4.87 0.32 -14.80
CA ASP A 190 -3.91 -0.68 -14.35
C ASP A 190 -4.61 -1.83 -13.64
N GLN A 191 -3.87 -2.93 -13.57
CA GLN A 191 -4.32 -4.18 -13.01
C GLN A 191 -4.42 -4.14 -11.47
N PHE A 192 -4.07 -3.04 -10.79
CA PHE A 192 -4.02 -2.94 -9.33
C PHE A 192 -5.22 -2.21 -8.73
N HIS A 193 -6.31 -2.13 -9.48
CA HIS A 193 -7.58 -1.54 -9.06
C HIS A 193 -8.60 -2.66 -8.80
N ASP A 194 -9.10 -2.77 -7.56
CA ASP A 194 -10.19 -3.68 -7.18
C ASP A 194 -11.56 -2.98 -7.17
N GLU A 195 -11.64 -1.79 -7.79
CA GLU A 195 -12.80 -0.88 -7.76
C GLU A 195 -13.14 -0.32 -6.38
N ASN A 196 -12.39 -0.71 -5.34
CA ASN A 196 -12.60 -0.23 -4.00
C ASN A 196 -11.84 1.08 -3.78
N GLU A 197 -12.57 2.18 -3.74
CA GLU A 197 -12.02 3.51 -3.43
C GLU A 197 -11.61 3.67 -1.94
N THR A 198 -11.74 2.60 -1.14
CA THR A 198 -11.51 2.59 0.30
C THR A 198 -10.21 1.90 0.66
N MET A 199 -9.40 2.58 1.46
CA MET A 199 -8.20 2.02 2.09
C MET A 199 -8.52 0.76 2.92
N ASN A 200 -7.64 -0.23 2.92
CA ASN A 200 -7.85 -1.46 3.67
C ASN A 200 -7.88 -1.18 5.19
N LYS A 201 -8.78 -1.84 5.94
CA LYS A 201 -9.07 -1.54 7.36
C LYS A 201 -7.83 -1.57 8.28
N PRO A 202 -7.04 -2.66 8.35
CA PRO A 202 -5.77 -2.67 9.08
C PRO A 202 -4.82 -1.52 8.72
N SER A 203 -4.61 -1.25 7.42
CA SER A 203 -3.75 -0.15 6.98
C SER A 203 -4.31 1.20 7.43
N ALA A 204 -5.62 1.40 7.25
CA ALA A 204 -6.34 2.61 7.64
C ALA A 204 -6.26 2.86 9.16
N HIS A 205 -6.29 1.81 9.98
CA HIS A 205 -6.11 1.94 11.44
C HIS A 205 -4.73 2.48 11.78
N CYS A 206 -3.68 1.86 11.24
CA CYS A 206 -2.31 2.29 11.47
C CYS A 206 -2.05 3.72 10.97
N VAL A 207 -2.47 4.04 9.75
CA VAL A 207 -2.26 5.36 9.17
C VAL A 207 -3.06 6.42 9.92
N ARG A 208 -4.30 6.13 10.33
CA ARG A 208 -5.09 7.06 11.15
C ARG A 208 -4.33 7.45 12.41
N LYS A 209 -3.79 6.49 13.16
CA LYS A 209 -2.99 6.77 14.36
C LYS A 209 -1.76 7.63 14.05
N ILE A 210 -1.00 7.28 13.01
CA ILE A 210 0.15 8.08 12.57
C ILE A 210 -0.27 9.53 12.26
N VAL A 211 -1.38 9.71 11.53
CA VAL A 211 -1.88 11.04 11.16
C VAL A 211 -2.35 11.81 12.38
N THR A 212 -3.19 11.21 13.23
CA THR A 212 -3.89 11.93 14.31
C THR A 212 -3.08 12.10 15.58
N GLU A 213 -2.27 11.11 15.95
CA GLU A 213 -1.55 11.10 17.24
C GLU A 213 -0.10 11.59 17.12
N TYR A 214 0.46 11.63 15.90
CA TYR A 214 1.87 11.96 15.70
C TYR A 214 2.09 13.10 14.72
N TRP A 215 1.60 12.98 13.48
CA TRP A 215 1.88 13.98 12.45
C TRP A 215 1.14 15.30 12.71
N LYS A 216 -0.16 15.25 12.99
CA LYS A 216 -0.98 16.43 13.29
C LYS A 216 -0.48 17.14 14.55
N ASP A 217 -0.27 16.38 15.62
CA ASP A 217 0.12 16.92 16.93
C ASP A 217 1.60 17.36 16.97
N GLY A 218 2.46 16.73 16.16
CA GLY A 218 3.88 17.07 16.07
C GLY A 218 4.17 18.37 15.31
N GLY A 219 3.23 18.87 14.50
CA GLY A 219 3.32 20.19 13.83
C GLY A 219 4.65 20.42 13.09
N SER A 220 5.21 21.62 13.23
CA SER A 220 6.46 22.03 12.55
C SER A 220 7.72 21.34 13.08
N SER A 221 7.64 20.69 14.23
CA SER A 221 8.74 19.92 14.82
C SER A 221 8.79 18.47 14.37
N TYR A 222 7.77 18.00 13.65
CA TYR A 222 7.73 16.61 13.22
C TYR A 222 8.69 16.35 12.05
N ILE A 223 9.69 15.49 12.29
CA ILE A 223 10.62 15.02 11.27
C ILE A 223 10.33 13.53 11.04
N GLY A 224 10.28 13.11 9.78
CA GLY A 224 9.85 11.76 9.36
C GLY A 224 10.32 10.63 10.29
N HIS A 225 9.38 9.78 10.71
CA HIS A 225 9.57 8.77 11.74
C HIS A 225 9.24 7.36 11.22
N THR A 226 9.89 6.35 11.79
CA THR A 226 9.54 4.94 11.60
C THR A 226 8.72 4.44 12.80
N PHE A 227 7.54 3.89 12.55
CA PHE A 227 6.64 3.31 13.54
C PHE A 227 6.67 1.79 13.43
N LYS A 228 6.55 1.08 14.55
CA LYS A 228 6.36 -0.37 14.52
C LYS A 228 4.88 -0.69 14.37
N VAL A 229 4.54 -1.58 13.45
CA VAL A 229 3.17 -2.01 13.18
C VAL A 229 2.50 -2.55 14.44
N LYS A 230 3.22 -3.33 15.24
CA LYS A 230 2.72 -3.87 16.52
C LYS A 230 2.22 -2.79 17.49
N ASP A 231 2.89 -1.64 17.51
CA ASP A 231 2.56 -0.53 18.43
C ASP A 231 1.36 0.27 17.92
N LEU A 232 0.97 0.07 16.66
CA LEU A 232 -0.20 0.72 16.05
C LEU A 232 -1.43 -0.20 16.09
N LEU A 233 -1.24 -1.51 15.96
CA LEU A 233 -2.31 -2.51 15.88
C LEU A 233 -2.75 -3.11 17.23
N TRP A 234 -2.15 -2.75 18.35
CA TRP A 234 -2.41 -3.40 19.65
C TRP A 234 -3.89 -3.36 20.10
N ASP A 235 -4.66 -2.38 19.65
CA ASP A 235 -6.09 -2.19 19.95
C ASP A 235 -7.00 -2.43 18.74
N PHE A 236 -6.44 -2.85 17.61
CA PHE A 236 -7.20 -3.11 16.39
C PHE A 236 -8.09 -4.34 16.60
N LYS A 237 -9.38 -4.20 16.28
CA LYS A 237 -10.39 -5.27 16.33
C LYS A 237 -11.01 -5.40 14.94
N ASP A 238 -10.85 -6.57 14.31
CA ASP A 238 -11.44 -6.90 13.00
C ASP A 238 -12.97 -7.05 13.05
#